data_AF-A0A925Y192-F1
#
_entry.id   AF-A0A925Y192-F1
#
_cell.length_a   1.000
_cell.length_b   1.000
_cell.length_c   1.000
_cell.angle_alpha   90.00
_cell.angle_beta   90.00
_cell.angle_gamma   90.00
#
_symmetry.space_group_name_H-M   'P 1'
#
loop_
_entity.id
_entity.type
_entity.pdbx_description
1 polymer ?
#
loop_
_entity_poly.entity_id
_entity_poly.type
_entity_poly.pdbx_seq_one_letter_code
_entity_poly.pdbx_strand_id
1 'polypeptide(L)'
;TDGRLFTFKYVEADRYKAQVFLDSLESSEVVQFAEPNYIYQASAVPNDPLYPRQWHLKAIDMEKAWTRADGEGAVVAVIDTGVAAGLPDLAQTRFVRGYDFVNDDDDATDDQGHGSHVAGTVAQSTNNREGAAGVAYRARIMPIKVLNRYGSGTAADVAEGIKLAADRGANVINLSLGGGADSALLRDAVGYARRKGVVLVCAAGNANTPRSGYPAMYGDCLSVSAFGPDRSRAFYSSYGQGVDIGAPGGDKRRDGEAGGVLQNTVTPEGKSVYASYQGTSMAAPHVAGVAALLYSHGLHDPALIRKALLGSARPVADDIRNEHGNGQLNAAQALDLVESPHVYWRGGFSWLVPLSTVLVGTILGLVLRLVGGRPVNQIACALGFVVMGLGFFPLEALGTFWGPEGLLALLASPVPQWDRVLLGGWLNPILHTVLLPGLLSVLLSGSSWGRSLAVGAWIGTAALLLVEGTLFFVPFYIPLIPNTPLIYLAQEPYARGFLIANGLACLIIAGITRHSGD
;
A
#
# COMPACT_ATOMS: atom_id res chain seq x y z
N THR A 1 -43.17 -31.15 15.11
CA THR A 1 -41.92 -30.65 14.51
C THR A 1 -40.77 -31.47 15.05
N ASP A 2 -40.18 -32.28 14.19
CA ASP A 2 -39.19 -33.33 14.47
C ASP A 2 -37.74 -32.79 14.61
N GLY A 3 -37.58 -31.49 14.90
CA GLY A 3 -36.30 -30.86 15.24
C GLY A 3 -35.24 -30.89 14.13
N ARG A 4 -35.64 -31.11 12.88
CA ARG A 4 -34.71 -31.23 11.76
C ARG A 4 -34.20 -29.86 11.31
N LEU A 5 -32.88 -29.75 11.23
CA LEU A 5 -32.19 -28.59 10.69
C LEU A 5 -32.02 -28.75 9.17
N PHE A 6 -32.41 -27.74 8.41
CA PHE A 6 -32.17 -27.67 6.96
C PHE A 6 -31.23 -26.50 6.65
N THR A 7 -30.17 -26.77 5.90
CA THR A 7 -29.19 -25.76 5.51
C THR A 7 -29.23 -25.54 4.01
N PHE A 8 -29.31 -24.26 3.60
CA PHE A 8 -29.35 -23.85 2.20
C PHE A 8 -28.12 -22.98 1.91
N LYS A 9 -27.37 -23.31 0.85
CA LYS A 9 -26.27 -22.46 0.37
C LYS A 9 -26.80 -21.51 -0.69
N TYR A 10 -26.38 -20.25 -0.64
CA TYR A 10 -26.67 -19.25 -1.67
C TYR A 10 -25.37 -18.60 -2.15
N VAL A 11 -25.42 -17.97 -3.34
CA VAL A 11 -24.29 -17.24 -3.92
C VAL A 11 -24.41 -15.77 -3.51
N GLU A 12 -23.32 -15.14 -3.08
CA GLU A 12 -23.33 -13.81 -2.45
C GLU A 12 -23.96 -12.70 -3.31
N ALA A 13 -23.86 -12.81 -4.64
CA ALA A 13 -24.51 -11.90 -5.60
C ALA A 13 -26.06 -11.89 -5.50
N ASP A 14 -26.65 -12.91 -4.88
CA ASP A 14 -28.10 -13.08 -4.69
C ASP A 14 -28.56 -12.76 -3.26
N ARG A 15 -27.79 -11.99 -2.47
CA ARG A 15 -28.12 -11.64 -1.07
C ARG A 15 -29.55 -11.11 -0.90
N TYR A 16 -30.05 -10.32 -1.85
CA TYR A 16 -31.43 -9.85 -1.84
C TYR A 16 -32.45 -10.99 -1.95
N LYS A 17 -32.22 -11.96 -2.85
CA LYS A 17 -33.08 -13.14 -2.99
C LYS A 17 -33.00 -14.05 -1.78
N ALA A 18 -31.82 -14.16 -1.16
CA ALA A 18 -31.65 -14.90 0.08
C ALA A 18 -32.45 -14.27 1.24
N GLN A 19 -32.47 -12.94 1.33
CA GLN A 19 -33.31 -12.23 2.31
C GLN A 19 -34.80 -12.44 2.05
N VAL A 20 -35.25 -12.27 0.79
CA VAL A 20 -36.66 -12.52 0.42
C VAL A 20 -37.08 -13.97 0.72
N PHE A 21 -36.17 -14.93 0.51
CA PHE A 21 -36.41 -16.32 0.86
C PHE A 21 -36.50 -16.54 2.38
N LEU A 22 -35.61 -15.92 3.17
CA LEU A 22 -35.68 -15.94 4.64
C LEU A 22 -37.02 -15.37 5.14
N ASP A 23 -37.42 -14.19 4.63
CA ASP A 23 -38.69 -13.54 4.99
C ASP A 23 -39.90 -14.45 4.65
N SER A 24 -39.81 -15.22 3.55
CA SER A 24 -40.85 -16.19 3.15
C SER A 24 -40.91 -17.42 4.07
N LEU A 25 -39.79 -17.80 4.69
CA LEU A 25 -39.73 -18.89 5.65
C LEU A 25 -40.22 -18.44 7.03
N GLU A 26 -39.88 -17.22 7.45
CA GLU A 26 -40.34 -16.64 8.71
C GLU A 26 -41.87 -16.45 8.77
N SER A 27 -42.50 -16.26 7.61
CA SER A 27 -43.97 -16.15 7.48
C SER A 27 -44.70 -17.49 7.36
N SER A 28 -43.98 -18.62 7.39
CA SER A 28 -44.55 -19.96 7.23
C SER A 28 -44.97 -20.57 8.56
N GLU A 29 -46.21 -21.08 8.65
CA GLU A 29 -46.74 -21.74 9.86
C GLU A 29 -46.04 -23.07 10.22
N VAL A 30 -45.25 -23.64 9.29
CA VAL A 30 -44.53 -24.90 9.50
C VAL A 30 -43.05 -24.71 9.87
N VAL A 31 -42.53 -23.49 9.79
CA VAL A 31 -41.14 -23.14 10.11
C VAL A 31 -41.09 -22.55 11.51
N GLN A 32 -40.28 -23.14 12.39
CA GLN A 32 -40.16 -22.66 13.77
C GLN A 32 -39.28 -21.41 13.88
N PHE A 33 -38.21 -21.33 13.08
CA PHE A 33 -37.35 -20.16 12.90
C PHE A 33 -36.55 -20.32 11.61
N ALA A 34 -36.15 -19.21 11.00
CA ALA A 34 -35.24 -19.15 9.87
C ALA A 34 -34.28 -17.98 10.07
N GLU A 35 -32.98 -18.21 10.03
CA GLU A 35 -31.98 -17.17 10.25
C GLU A 35 -30.73 -17.43 9.39
N PRO A 36 -29.91 -16.39 9.13
CA PRO A 36 -28.60 -16.60 8.52
C PRO A 36 -27.75 -17.57 9.35
N ASN A 37 -27.11 -18.53 8.68
CA ASN A 37 -26.14 -19.41 9.34
C ASN A 37 -24.85 -18.63 9.60
N TYR A 38 -24.72 -18.09 10.81
CA TYR A 38 -23.53 -17.35 11.22
C TYR A 38 -22.33 -18.30 11.36
N ILE A 39 -21.22 -17.97 10.71
CA ILE A 39 -19.96 -18.68 10.89
C ILE A 39 -19.36 -18.21 12.21
N TYR A 40 -19.39 -19.07 13.22
CA TYR A 40 -18.64 -18.86 14.46
C TYR A 40 -17.19 -19.27 14.23
N GLN A 41 -16.25 -18.35 14.49
CA GLN A 41 -14.82 -18.62 14.45
C GLN A 41 -14.29 -18.64 15.88
N ALA A 42 -13.43 -19.60 16.19
CA ALA A 42 -12.68 -19.59 17.45
C ALA A 42 -11.72 -18.39 17.43
N SER A 43 -11.83 -17.47 18.41
CA SER A 43 -10.82 -16.42 18.56
C SER A 43 -9.55 -17.06 19.13
N ALA A 44 -8.43 -16.94 18.41
CA ALA A 44 -7.12 -17.40 18.87
C ALA A 44 -6.53 -16.38 19.84
N VAL A 45 -7.20 -16.18 20.99
CA VAL A 45 -6.69 -15.33 22.07
C VAL A 45 -5.55 -16.08 22.78
N PRO A 46 -4.34 -15.51 22.83
CA PRO A 46 -3.23 -16.15 23.52
C PRO A 46 -3.48 -16.32 25.03
N ASN A 47 -2.91 -17.37 25.63
CA ASN A 47 -3.05 -17.66 27.07
C ASN A 47 -1.98 -16.94 27.94
N ASP A 48 -1.20 -16.07 27.33
CA ASP A 48 -0.06 -15.34 27.89
C ASP A 48 -0.54 -14.21 28.84
N PRO A 49 -0.12 -14.18 30.12
CA PRO A 49 -0.69 -13.28 31.14
C PRO A 49 -0.61 -11.78 30.84
N LEU A 50 0.36 -11.34 30.03
CA LEU A 50 0.55 -9.95 29.64
C LEU A 50 -0.09 -9.59 28.30
N TYR A 51 -0.61 -10.56 27.53
CA TYR A 51 -1.33 -10.31 26.28
C TYR A 51 -2.44 -9.25 26.40
N PRO A 52 -3.25 -9.20 27.48
CA PRO A 52 -4.26 -8.15 27.64
C PRO A 52 -3.70 -6.72 27.61
N ARG A 53 -2.40 -6.55 27.91
CA ARG A 53 -1.68 -5.26 27.88
C ARG A 53 -1.08 -4.93 26.50
N GLN A 54 -1.02 -5.89 25.59
CA GLN A 54 -0.45 -5.73 24.25
C GLN A 54 -1.48 -5.16 23.26
N TRP A 55 -1.87 -3.90 23.46
CA TRP A 55 -2.81 -3.18 22.59
C TRP A 55 -2.40 -3.23 21.11
N HIS A 56 -1.10 -3.27 20.84
CA HIS A 56 -0.51 -3.25 19.51
C HIS A 56 -0.92 -4.47 18.66
N LEU A 57 -1.09 -5.65 19.26
CA LEU A 57 -1.53 -6.86 18.55
C LEU A 57 -3.01 -6.77 18.16
N LYS A 58 -3.83 -6.20 19.05
CA LYS A 58 -5.25 -5.93 18.75
C LYS A 58 -5.42 -4.85 17.69
N ALA A 59 -4.54 -3.84 17.67
CA ALA A 59 -4.63 -2.73 16.71
C ALA A 59 -4.53 -3.19 15.24
N ILE A 60 -3.80 -4.29 15.00
CA ILE A 60 -3.56 -4.88 13.67
C ILE A 60 -4.36 -6.18 13.42
N ASP A 61 -5.39 -6.44 14.23
CA ASP A 61 -6.32 -7.57 14.10
C ASP A 61 -5.66 -8.98 14.22
N MET A 62 -4.68 -9.14 15.11
CA MET A 62 -3.93 -10.41 15.27
C MET A 62 -4.77 -11.62 15.67
N GLU A 63 -5.76 -11.47 16.55
CA GLU A 63 -6.60 -12.61 17.00
C GLU A 63 -7.29 -13.32 15.84
N LYS A 64 -7.66 -12.57 14.79
CA LYS A 64 -8.22 -13.13 13.56
C LYS A 64 -7.13 -13.73 12.69
N ALA A 65 -5.98 -13.07 12.57
CA ALA A 65 -4.86 -13.55 11.76
C ALA A 65 -4.32 -14.92 12.25
N TRP A 66 -4.17 -15.10 13.56
CA TRP A 66 -3.66 -16.35 14.16
C TRP A 66 -4.55 -17.57 13.95
N THR A 67 -5.82 -17.37 13.58
CA THR A 67 -6.70 -18.50 13.19
C THR A 67 -6.32 -19.12 11.85
N ARG A 68 -5.47 -18.43 11.06
CA ARG A 68 -5.11 -18.80 9.68
C ARG A 68 -3.62 -19.11 9.53
N ALA A 69 -2.76 -18.33 10.18
CA ALA A 69 -1.31 -18.44 10.05
C ALA A 69 -0.61 -18.05 11.36
N ASP A 70 0.53 -18.66 11.63
CA ASP A 70 1.32 -18.47 12.86
C ASP A 70 2.81 -18.18 12.59
N GLY A 71 3.20 -18.11 11.32
CA GLY A 71 4.58 -17.81 10.89
C GLY A 71 5.45 -19.04 10.68
N GLU A 72 4.91 -20.26 10.81
CA GLU A 72 5.67 -21.48 10.58
C GLU A 72 6.38 -21.52 9.21
N GLY A 73 7.64 -21.97 9.20
CA GLY A 73 8.45 -22.10 7.99
C GLY A 73 9.22 -20.83 7.62
N ALA A 74 8.70 -19.64 7.97
CA ALA A 74 9.37 -18.38 7.71
C ALA A 74 10.65 -18.21 8.56
N VAL A 75 11.66 -17.57 7.98
CA VAL A 75 12.87 -17.10 8.65
C VAL A 75 12.89 -15.57 8.60
N VAL A 76 12.89 -14.94 9.78
CA VAL A 76 12.97 -13.48 9.93
C VAL A 76 14.33 -13.12 10.50
N ALA A 77 15.13 -12.40 9.73
CA ALA A 77 16.38 -11.84 10.22
C ALA A 77 16.12 -10.53 10.96
N VAL A 78 16.60 -10.45 12.20
CA VAL A 78 16.55 -9.26 13.03
C VAL A 78 17.96 -8.68 13.04
N ILE A 79 18.16 -7.62 12.24
CA ILE A 79 19.44 -6.92 12.11
C ILE A 79 19.44 -5.75 13.10
N ASP A 80 20.07 -5.94 14.26
CA ASP A 80 19.90 -5.05 15.43
C ASP A 80 21.06 -5.19 16.45
N THR A 81 20.82 -4.99 17.75
CA THR A 81 21.80 -5.15 18.85
C THR A 81 22.09 -6.60 19.26
N GLY A 82 21.56 -7.57 18.51
CA GLY A 82 21.58 -9.00 18.88
C GLY A 82 20.24 -9.46 19.45
N VAL A 83 20.15 -10.75 19.81
CA VAL A 83 18.96 -11.32 20.48
C VAL A 83 19.39 -12.24 21.62
N ALA A 84 18.89 -11.99 22.83
CA ALA A 84 19.10 -12.86 23.97
C ALA A 84 18.17 -14.08 23.89
N ALA A 85 18.59 -15.12 23.17
CA ALA A 85 17.80 -16.34 22.96
C ALA A 85 17.46 -17.11 24.26
N GLY A 86 18.24 -16.90 25.34
CA GLY A 86 18.02 -17.51 26.66
C GLY A 86 16.94 -16.83 27.52
N LEU A 87 16.25 -15.82 26.99
CA LEU A 87 15.13 -15.18 27.67
C LEU A 87 13.99 -16.18 27.94
N PRO A 88 13.36 -16.18 29.14
CA PRO A 88 12.29 -17.12 29.48
C PRO A 88 11.14 -17.13 28.46
N ASP A 89 10.70 -15.94 28.04
CA ASP A 89 9.60 -15.80 27.09
C ASP A 89 10.02 -15.92 25.61
N LEU A 90 11.29 -16.23 25.35
CA LEU A 90 11.78 -16.66 24.03
C LEU A 90 12.17 -18.15 24.02
N ALA A 91 11.91 -18.88 25.11
CA ALA A 91 12.33 -20.29 25.24
C ALA A 91 11.70 -21.22 24.18
N GLN A 92 10.54 -20.86 23.62
CA GLN A 92 9.90 -21.62 22.54
C GLN A 92 10.14 -21.00 21.16
N THR A 93 10.75 -19.81 21.09
CA THR A 93 11.14 -19.17 19.84
C THR A 93 12.24 -20.00 19.18
N ARG A 94 12.07 -20.29 17.89
CA ARG A 94 13.05 -21.07 17.13
C ARG A 94 14.12 -20.14 16.58
N PHE A 95 15.38 -20.40 16.88
CA PHE A 95 16.50 -19.63 16.35
C PHE A 95 17.25 -20.40 15.26
N VAL A 96 17.70 -19.68 14.23
CA VAL A 96 18.70 -20.15 13.27
C VAL A 96 20.03 -19.45 13.53
N ARG A 97 21.12 -19.94 12.92
CA ARG A 97 22.47 -19.42 13.16
C ARG A 97 22.56 -17.92 12.86
N GLY A 98 22.87 -17.16 13.89
CA GLY A 98 23.15 -15.72 13.83
C GLY A 98 24.61 -15.40 13.50
N TYR A 99 24.94 -14.11 13.57
CA TYR A 99 26.31 -13.61 13.47
C TYR A 99 26.42 -12.23 14.12
N ASP A 100 27.56 -11.94 14.72
CA ASP A 100 27.90 -10.65 15.31
C ASP A 100 29.01 -9.96 14.51
N PHE A 101 28.64 -8.88 13.81
CA PHE A 101 29.56 -8.02 13.07
C PHE A 101 30.25 -6.97 13.96
N VAL A 102 29.79 -6.77 15.19
CA VAL A 102 30.41 -5.84 16.14
C VAL A 102 31.66 -6.46 16.75
N ASN A 103 31.61 -7.76 17.04
CA ASN A 103 32.70 -8.51 17.67
C ASN A 103 33.36 -9.56 16.75
N ASP A 104 32.87 -9.70 15.51
CA ASP A 104 33.35 -10.65 14.50
C ASP A 104 33.31 -12.12 14.93
N ASP A 105 32.18 -12.55 15.49
CA ASP A 105 31.95 -13.93 15.93
C ASP A 105 30.52 -14.44 15.64
N ASP A 106 30.23 -15.70 15.99
CA ASP A 106 28.91 -16.31 15.81
C ASP A 106 27.95 -16.04 17.00
N ASP A 107 28.36 -15.27 18.01
CA ASP A 107 27.58 -14.97 19.22
C ASP A 107 26.83 -13.63 19.09
N ALA A 108 25.68 -13.67 18.43
CA ALA A 108 24.78 -12.53 18.28
C ALA A 108 23.91 -12.25 19.54
N THR A 109 24.41 -12.52 20.75
CA THR A 109 23.67 -12.27 22.00
C THR A 109 23.48 -10.76 22.22
N ASP A 110 22.27 -10.40 22.66
CA ASP A 110 21.94 -9.00 22.95
C ASP A 110 22.52 -8.55 24.30
N ASP A 111 23.21 -7.43 24.29
CA ASP A 111 23.81 -6.75 25.45
C ASP A 111 23.25 -5.33 25.64
N GLN A 112 22.15 -5.00 24.93
CA GLN A 112 21.49 -3.69 24.98
C GLN A 112 20.01 -3.82 25.37
N GLY A 113 19.27 -4.73 24.72
CA GLY A 113 17.84 -4.96 24.93
C GLY A 113 16.94 -4.57 23.74
N HIS A 114 17.42 -3.74 22.82
CA HIS A 114 16.61 -3.29 21.69
C HIS A 114 16.30 -4.43 20.71
N GLY A 115 17.32 -5.19 20.30
CA GLY A 115 17.16 -6.31 19.37
C GLY A 115 16.31 -7.46 19.93
N SER A 116 16.43 -7.77 21.22
CA SER A 116 15.57 -8.77 21.87
C SER A 116 14.10 -8.34 21.91
N HIS A 117 13.83 -7.05 22.15
CA HIS A 117 12.47 -6.49 22.13
C HIS A 117 11.86 -6.54 20.72
N VAL A 118 12.65 -6.19 19.71
CA VAL A 118 12.29 -6.28 18.29
C VAL A 118 12.01 -7.73 17.90
N ALA A 119 12.88 -8.67 18.26
CA ALA A 119 12.69 -10.09 18.00
C ALA A 119 11.46 -10.67 18.70
N GLY A 120 11.19 -10.27 19.95
CA GLY A 120 9.95 -10.62 20.66
C GLY A 120 8.70 -10.09 19.95
N THR A 121 8.74 -8.86 19.43
CA THR A 121 7.62 -8.32 18.64
C THR A 121 7.33 -9.17 17.40
N VAL A 122 8.36 -9.71 16.76
CA VAL A 122 8.19 -10.66 15.66
C VAL A 122 7.69 -12.02 16.16
N ALA A 123 8.40 -12.68 17.08
CA ALA A 123 8.18 -14.09 17.39
C ALA A 123 8.42 -14.45 18.86
N GLN A 124 7.95 -13.63 19.80
CA GLN A 124 7.90 -14.02 21.21
C GLN A 124 7.10 -15.32 21.37
N SER A 125 7.50 -16.15 22.33
CA SER A 125 6.78 -17.39 22.64
C SER A 125 5.33 -17.04 22.96
N THR A 126 4.38 -17.74 22.35
CA THR A 126 2.95 -17.46 22.50
C THR A 126 2.25 -18.75 22.88
N ASN A 127 1.22 -18.66 23.72
CA ASN A 127 0.48 -19.79 24.29
C ASN A 127 1.29 -20.63 25.28
N ASN A 128 2.32 -20.06 25.91
CA ASN A 128 3.19 -20.73 26.89
C ASN A 128 2.77 -20.49 28.36
N ARG A 129 1.71 -19.71 28.61
CA ARG A 129 1.22 -19.24 29.92
C ARG A 129 2.22 -18.36 30.67
N GLU A 130 3.14 -17.73 29.95
CA GLU A 130 4.15 -16.82 30.45
C GLU A 130 4.07 -15.51 29.65
N GLY A 131 4.47 -14.41 30.27
CA GLY A 131 4.75 -13.16 29.57
C GLY A 131 3.73 -12.70 28.51
N ALA A 132 4.25 -12.38 27.33
CA ALA A 132 3.58 -11.68 26.24
C ALA A 132 3.72 -12.46 24.91
N ALA A 133 2.92 -12.11 23.90
CA ALA A 133 2.86 -12.80 22.62
C ALA A 133 3.62 -12.08 21.49
N GLY A 134 4.09 -12.86 20.50
CA GLY A 134 4.68 -12.39 19.24
C GLY A 134 3.73 -12.49 18.05
N VAL A 135 3.94 -11.67 17.01
CA VAL A 135 3.09 -11.63 15.80
C VAL A 135 3.12 -12.95 15.03
N ALA A 136 4.30 -13.45 14.69
CA ALA A 136 4.56 -14.68 13.95
C ALA A 136 5.32 -15.67 14.86
N TYR A 137 4.66 -16.08 15.95
CA TYR A 137 5.28 -16.81 17.07
C TYR A 137 5.86 -18.19 16.72
N ARG A 138 5.57 -18.75 15.54
CA ARG A 138 6.21 -19.98 15.02
C ARG A 138 7.25 -19.74 13.94
N ALA A 139 7.53 -18.48 13.58
CA ALA A 139 8.64 -18.12 12.72
C ALA A 139 9.98 -18.44 13.39
N ARG A 140 11.03 -18.56 12.56
CA ARG A 140 12.41 -18.69 13.04
C ARG A 140 13.10 -17.33 13.02
N ILE A 141 13.79 -16.99 14.09
CA ILE A 141 14.57 -15.75 14.18
C ILE A 141 16.02 -16.01 13.81
N MET A 142 16.57 -15.18 12.92
CA MET A 142 17.99 -15.11 12.60
C MET A 142 18.58 -13.84 13.25
N PRO A 143 19.27 -13.95 14.39
CA PRO A 143 19.84 -12.77 15.03
C PRO A 143 21.10 -12.31 14.30
N ILE A 144 21.13 -11.07 13.86
CA ILE A 144 22.29 -10.46 13.19
C ILE A 144 22.66 -9.19 13.96
N LYS A 145 23.75 -9.25 14.72
CA LYS A 145 24.18 -8.13 15.55
C LYS A 145 25.07 -7.20 14.73
N VAL A 146 24.60 -5.97 14.55
CA VAL A 146 25.31 -4.90 13.84
C VAL A 146 25.38 -3.62 14.66
N LEU A 147 24.68 -3.58 15.80
CA LEU A 147 24.70 -2.49 16.76
C LEU A 147 25.34 -2.97 18.07
N ASN A 148 26.25 -2.16 18.59
CA ASN A 148 26.93 -2.43 19.86
C ASN A 148 26.00 -2.16 21.06
N ARG A 149 26.52 -2.35 22.27
CA ARG A 149 25.82 -2.10 23.55
C ARG A 149 25.23 -0.71 23.74
N TYR A 150 25.63 0.27 22.93
CA TYR A 150 25.11 1.65 22.93
C TYR A 150 24.06 1.88 21.82
N GLY A 151 23.65 0.83 21.11
CA GLY A 151 22.73 0.92 19.97
C GLY A 151 23.35 1.57 18.73
N SER A 152 24.68 1.57 18.61
CA SER A 152 25.41 2.20 17.51
C SER A 152 26.16 1.18 16.67
N GLY A 153 26.19 1.38 15.35
CA GLY A 153 26.89 0.49 14.41
C GLY A 153 27.30 1.23 13.15
N THR A 154 28.08 0.58 12.29
CA THR A 154 28.54 1.20 11.04
C THR A 154 27.64 0.85 9.87
N ALA A 155 27.65 1.69 8.82
CA ALA A 155 26.96 1.37 7.58
C ALA A 155 27.53 0.12 6.88
N ALA A 156 28.78 -0.25 7.17
CA ALA A 156 29.41 -1.45 6.63
C ALA A 156 28.82 -2.70 7.29
N ASP A 157 28.79 -2.76 8.62
CA ASP A 157 28.24 -3.89 9.38
C ASP A 157 26.77 -4.13 9.03
N VAL A 158 25.99 -3.05 8.90
CA VAL A 158 24.59 -3.13 8.48
C VAL A 158 24.48 -3.70 7.06
N ALA A 159 25.31 -3.23 6.12
CA ALA A 159 25.29 -3.71 4.73
C ALA A 159 25.70 -5.19 4.63
N GLU A 160 26.72 -5.61 5.38
CA GLU A 160 27.15 -7.00 5.43
C GLU A 160 26.13 -7.89 6.12
N GLY A 161 25.51 -7.42 7.20
CA GLY A 161 24.40 -8.09 7.87
C GLY A 161 23.21 -8.35 6.94
N ILE A 162 22.84 -7.36 6.11
CA ILE A 162 21.77 -7.53 5.11
C ILE A 162 22.15 -8.61 4.08
N LYS A 163 23.37 -8.58 3.56
CA LYS A 163 23.85 -9.56 2.56
C LYS A 163 23.90 -10.97 3.17
N LEU A 164 24.46 -11.11 4.38
CA LEU A 164 24.57 -12.37 5.10
C LEU A 164 23.19 -12.98 5.39
N ALA A 165 22.24 -12.17 5.86
CA ALA A 165 20.88 -12.63 6.12
C ALA A 165 20.21 -13.17 4.85
N ALA A 166 20.35 -12.46 3.73
CA ALA A 166 19.84 -12.91 2.44
C ALA A 166 20.51 -14.21 1.96
N ASP A 167 21.82 -14.34 2.13
CA ASP A 167 22.56 -15.55 1.74
C ASP A 167 22.26 -16.76 2.63
N ARG A 168 21.91 -16.52 3.90
CA ARG A 168 21.47 -17.57 4.84
C ARG A 168 19.97 -17.89 4.72
N GLY A 169 19.28 -17.35 3.72
CA GLY A 169 17.91 -17.72 3.38
C GLY A 169 16.85 -17.09 4.28
N ALA A 170 17.10 -15.88 4.80
CA ALA A 170 16.04 -15.08 5.41
C ALA A 170 14.93 -14.80 4.39
N ASN A 171 13.66 -14.96 4.79
CA ASN A 171 12.51 -14.58 3.97
C ASN A 171 12.14 -13.12 4.19
N VAL A 172 12.35 -12.63 5.41
CA VAL A 172 12.10 -11.25 5.81
C VAL A 172 13.32 -10.74 6.57
N ILE A 173 13.74 -9.51 6.30
CA ILE A 173 14.76 -8.78 7.06
C ILE A 173 14.07 -7.60 7.74
N ASN A 174 14.18 -7.52 9.06
CA ASN A 174 13.76 -6.38 9.85
C ASN A 174 14.98 -5.51 10.20
N LEU A 175 14.90 -4.23 9.84
CA LEU A 175 15.88 -3.19 10.13
C LEU A 175 15.22 -2.11 10.99
N SER A 176 15.23 -2.32 12.29
CA SER A 176 14.71 -1.37 13.30
C SER A 176 15.74 -0.28 13.65
N LEU A 177 16.50 0.15 12.66
CA LEU A 177 17.62 1.07 12.76
C LEU A 177 17.60 2.09 11.62
N GLY A 178 18.32 3.20 11.80
CA GLY A 178 18.46 4.23 10.78
C GLY A 178 19.11 5.49 11.31
N GLY A 179 19.11 6.55 10.49
CA GLY A 179 19.66 7.86 10.85
C GLY A 179 20.96 8.24 10.14
N GLY A 180 21.48 7.36 9.28
CA GLY A 180 22.60 7.66 8.39
C GLY A 180 22.19 8.45 7.15
N ALA A 181 23.20 8.96 6.43
CA ALA A 181 23.03 9.54 5.10
C ALA A 181 22.84 8.44 4.03
N ASP A 182 22.49 8.87 2.82
CA ASP A 182 22.50 8.00 1.64
C ASP A 182 23.88 7.35 1.47
N SER A 183 23.90 6.06 1.18
CA SER A 183 25.12 5.26 1.06
C SER A 183 24.96 4.26 -0.08
N ALA A 184 25.86 4.35 -1.06
CA ALA A 184 25.90 3.40 -2.16
C ALA A 184 26.06 1.95 -1.68
N LEU A 185 26.79 1.74 -0.58
CA LEU A 185 26.99 0.43 0.03
C LEU A 185 25.69 -0.15 0.59
N LEU A 186 24.94 0.65 1.37
CA LEU A 186 23.66 0.21 1.91
C LEU A 186 22.62 0.02 0.80
N ARG A 187 22.60 0.90 -0.21
CA ARG A 187 21.72 0.76 -1.37
C ARG A 187 21.98 -0.53 -2.14
N ASP A 188 23.25 -0.87 -2.36
CA ASP A 188 23.64 -2.13 -3.00
C ASP A 188 23.21 -3.34 -2.16
N ALA A 189 23.43 -3.32 -0.85
CA ALA A 189 23.03 -4.40 0.05
C ALA A 189 21.51 -4.62 0.07
N VAL A 190 20.72 -3.55 0.16
CA VAL A 190 19.25 -3.62 0.08
C VAL A 190 18.81 -4.19 -1.28
N GLY A 191 19.38 -3.68 -2.37
CA GLY A 191 19.09 -4.20 -3.71
C GLY A 191 19.50 -5.67 -3.88
N TYR A 192 20.59 -6.10 -3.25
CA TYR A 192 21.06 -7.49 -3.24
C TYR A 192 20.05 -8.42 -2.55
N ALA A 193 19.63 -8.07 -1.33
CA ALA A 193 18.64 -8.84 -0.59
C ALA A 193 17.30 -8.91 -1.35
N ARG A 194 16.86 -7.82 -1.97
CA ARG A 194 15.66 -7.80 -2.81
C ARG A 194 15.78 -8.75 -4.00
N ARG A 195 16.93 -8.76 -4.70
CA ARG A 195 17.18 -9.69 -5.82
C ARG A 195 17.24 -11.16 -5.40
N LYS A 196 17.60 -11.43 -4.14
CA LYS A 196 17.55 -12.77 -3.53
C LYS A 196 16.15 -13.22 -3.11
N GLY A 197 15.14 -12.36 -3.30
CA GLY A 197 13.77 -12.68 -2.94
C GLY A 197 13.48 -12.50 -1.45
N VAL A 198 14.08 -11.48 -0.82
CA VAL A 198 13.85 -11.17 0.61
C VAL A 198 12.99 -9.91 0.74
N VAL A 199 12.01 -9.94 1.65
CA VAL A 199 11.23 -8.75 2.03
C VAL A 199 12.05 -7.93 3.03
N LEU A 200 12.38 -6.68 2.71
CA LEU A 200 13.06 -5.77 3.64
C LEU A 200 12.05 -4.84 4.30
N VAL A 201 12.04 -4.79 5.63
CA VAL A 201 11.16 -3.94 6.44
C VAL A 201 12.03 -3.01 7.28
N CYS A 202 11.84 -1.70 7.13
CA CYS A 202 12.78 -0.68 7.59
C CYS A 202 12.02 0.41 8.37
N ALA A 203 12.52 0.78 9.55
CA ALA A 203 11.90 1.83 10.38
C ALA A 203 12.05 3.23 9.73
N ALA A 204 10.97 4.00 9.65
CA ALA A 204 10.98 5.32 9.00
C ALA A 204 11.88 6.35 9.72
N GLY A 205 12.10 6.20 11.03
CA GLY A 205 12.94 7.07 11.85
C GLY A 205 12.14 7.91 12.85
N ASN A 206 12.80 8.38 13.92
CA ASN A 206 12.16 8.99 15.10
C ASN A 206 12.43 10.51 15.23
N ALA A 207 12.59 11.22 14.11
CA ALA A 207 12.95 12.64 14.08
C ALA A 207 11.79 13.60 13.79
N ASN A 208 10.55 13.09 13.63
CA ASN A 208 9.38 13.87 13.22
C ASN A 208 9.61 14.70 11.94
N THR A 209 10.36 14.16 10.98
CA THR A 209 10.67 14.80 9.69
C THR A 209 9.68 14.37 8.60
N PRO A 210 9.39 15.23 7.59
CA PRO A 210 8.48 14.91 6.47
C PRO A 210 9.14 14.01 5.41
N ARG A 211 10.11 13.20 5.84
CA ARG A 211 10.80 12.19 5.04
C ARG A 211 11.34 11.08 5.95
N SER A 212 11.38 9.86 5.46
CA SER A 212 12.07 8.75 6.13
C SER A 212 13.59 8.90 6.13
N GLY A 213 14.24 8.27 7.11
CA GLY A 213 15.69 8.09 7.15
C GLY A 213 16.16 6.94 6.26
N TYR A 214 17.48 6.75 6.13
CA TYR A 214 18.06 5.57 5.50
C TYR A 214 18.30 4.46 6.53
N PRO A 215 18.09 3.17 6.17
CA PRO A 215 17.80 2.66 4.81
C PRO A 215 16.34 2.72 4.35
N ALA A 216 15.38 3.10 5.21
CA ALA A 216 13.95 3.07 4.88
C ALA A 216 13.54 3.92 3.66
N MET A 217 14.29 4.98 3.33
CA MET A 217 14.06 5.79 2.13
C MET A 217 14.40 5.06 0.81
N TYR A 218 15.12 3.95 0.82
CA TYR A 218 15.35 3.17 -0.39
C TYR A 218 14.05 2.48 -0.82
N GLY A 219 13.65 2.60 -2.09
CA GLY A 219 12.36 2.07 -2.57
C GLY A 219 12.19 0.53 -2.49
N ASP A 220 13.29 -0.20 -2.29
CA ASP A 220 13.27 -1.66 -2.06
C ASP A 220 13.06 -2.02 -0.55
N CYS A 221 13.10 -1.05 0.36
CA CYS A 221 12.65 -1.20 1.76
C CYS A 221 11.15 -0.90 1.86
N LEU A 222 10.42 -1.69 2.64
CA LEU A 222 9.12 -1.29 3.19
C LEU A 222 9.33 -0.38 4.38
N SER A 223 9.09 0.91 4.18
CA SER A 223 9.30 1.97 5.17
C SER A 223 8.10 2.11 6.10
N VAL A 224 8.33 1.93 7.40
CA VAL A 224 7.27 1.81 8.41
C VAL A 224 7.23 3.01 9.35
N SER A 225 6.14 3.76 9.32
CA SER A 225 5.84 4.81 10.31
C SER A 225 5.17 4.23 11.56
N ALA A 226 5.19 4.98 12.66
CA ALA A 226 4.65 4.56 13.95
C ALA A 226 3.35 5.29 14.30
N PHE A 227 2.36 4.54 14.78
CA PHE A 227 1.17 5.08 15.44
C PHE A 227 1.04 4.60 16.90
N GLY A 228 0.32 5.38 17.71
CA GLY A 228 0.04 5.09 19.12
C GLY A 228 -1.27 4.34 19.36
N PRO A 229 -1.65 4.07 20.63
CA PRO A 229 -2.89 3.38 20.98
C PRO A 229 -4.17 4.05 20.46
N ASP A 230 -4.14 5.36 20.30
CA ASP A 230 -5.24 6.16 19.74
C ASP A 230 -5.32 6.12 18.20
N ARG A 231 -4.45 5.32 17.55
CA ARG A 231 -4.29 5.20 16.10
C ARG A 231 -3.90 6.51 15.41
N SER A 232 -3.41 7.50 16.15
CA SER A 232 -2.78 8.68 15.56
C SER A 232 -1.29 8.43 15.32
N ARG A 233 -0.69 9.13 14.36
CA ARG A 233 0.76 9.07 14.17
C ARG A 233 1.46 9.49 15.46
N ALA A 234 2.40 8.66 15.91
CA ALA A 234 3.20 8.97 17.08
C ALA A 234 4.05 10.23 16.83
N PHE A 235 4.14 11.11 17.82
CA PHE A 235 4.76 12.43 17.66
C PHE A 235 6.21 12.44 17.16
N TYR A 236 6.96 11.36 17.45
CA TYR A 236 8.34 11.20 17.02
C TYR A 236 8.44 10.62 15.61
N SER A 237 7.40 9.96 15.11
CA SER A 237 7.48 9.22 13.84
C SER A 237 7.76 10.17 12.69
N SER A 238 8.79 9.86 11.91
CA SER A 238 8.94 10.47 10.59
C SER A 238 7.77 10.05 9.70
N TYR A 239 7.41 10.92 8.76
CA TYR A 239 6.23 10.81 7.91
C TYR A 239 6.57 11.35 6.52
N GLY A 240 5.61 11.42 5.59
CA GLY A 240 5.81 12.09 4.32
C GLY A 240 6.57 11.20 3.33
N GLN A 241 7.60 11.78 2.69
CA GLN A 241 8.29 11.10 1.60
C GLN A 241 8.92 9.78 2.05
N GLY A 242 8.65 8.72 1.29
CA GLY A 242 9.25 7.41 1.50
C GLY A 242 8.59 6.58 2.60
N VAL A 243 7.45 6.98 3.19
CA VAL A 243 6.65 6.11 4.07
C VAL A 243 5.69 5.26 3.24
N ASP A 244 5.72 3.94 3.46
CA ASP A 244 4.86 2.99 2.73
C ASP A 244 3.63 2.55 3.53
N ILE A 245 3.78 2.36 4.85
CA ILE A 245 2.71 1.85 5.74
C ILE A 245 2.95 2.30 7.19
N GLY A 246 1.88 2.49 7.96
CA GLY A 246 1.94 2.73 9.41
C GLY A 246 1.70 1.46 10.22
N ALA A 247 2.43 1.28 11.33
CA ALA A 247 2.24 0.16 12.25
C ALA A 247 2.35 0.61 13.73
N PRO A 248 1.93 -0.23 14.71
CA PRO A 248 2.00 0.12 16.12
C PRO A 248 3.44 0.36 16.58
N GLY A 249 3.77 1.61 16.92
CA GLY A 249 5.07 1.97 17.49
C GLY A 249 4.98 2.54 18.90
N GLY A 250 3.77 2.88 19.37
CA GLY A 250 3.50 3.36 20.72
C GLY A 250 3.63 4.86 20.93
N ASP A 251 2.90 5.38 21.91
CA ASP A 251 3.02 6.76 22.39
C ASP A 251 2.83 6.78 23.91
N LYS A 252 3.94 6.84 24.65
CA LYS A 252 3.94 6.79 26.12
C LYS A 252 3.62 8.15 26.75
N ARG A 253 3.44 9.23 25.97
CA ARG A 253 3.12 10.56 26.54
C ARG A 253 1.76 10.60 27.23
N ARG A 254 0.81 9.81 26.72
CA ARG A 254 -0.57 9.79 27.21
C ARG A 254 -0.79 8.70 28.25
N ASP A 255 -0.36 7.48 27.92
CA ASP A 255 -0.73 6.27 28.66
C ASP A 255 0.46 5.63 29.42
N GLY A 256 1.59 6.35 29.52
CA GLY A 256 2.80 5.86 30.17
C GLY A 256 3.28 4.53 29.57
N GLU A 257 3.69 3.59 30.40
CA GLU A 257 4.10 2.24 29.95
C GLU A 257 3.00 1.47 29.21
N ALA A 258 1.72 1.76 29.45
CA ALA A 258 0.62 1.11 28.74
C ALA A 258 0.50 1.59 27.29
N GLY A 259 1.06 2.77 26.96
CA GLY A 259 1.08 3.31 25.61
C GLY A 259 2.21 2.80 24.72
N GLY A 260 3.18 2.07 25.29
CA GLY A 260 4.29 1.47 24.54
C GLY A 260 3.97 0.06 24.00
N VAL A 261 4.91 -0.49 23.25
CA VAL A 261 4.90 -1.90 22.80
C VAL A 261 5.61 -2.74 23.87
N LEU A 262 4.89 -3.68 24.48
CA LEU A 262 5.36 -4.48 25.60
C LEU A 262 5.89 -5.83 25.11
N GLN A 263 7.15 -6.14 25.43
CA GLN A 263 7.78 -7.45 25.19
C GLN A 263 8.79 -7.80 26.27
N ASN A 264 9.18 -9.08 26.34
CA ASN A 264 10.30 -9.53 27.15
C ASN A 264 11.63 -9.17 26.47
N THR A 265 12.54 -8.60 27.22
CA THR A 265 13.86 -8.17 26.75
C THR A 265 14.91 -8.27 27.85
N VAL A 266 16.14 -7.83 27.60
CA VAL A 266 17.24 -7.77 28.56
C VAL A 266 17.54 -6.34 28.98
N THR A 267 17.96 -6.15 30.23
CA THR A 267 18.64 -4.92 30.67
C THR A 267 20.09 -4.90 30.17
N PRO A 268 20.79 -3.74 30.23
CA PRO A 268 22.22 -3.67 29.94
C PRO A 268 23.11 -4.58 30.80
N GLU A 269 22.61 -5.06 31.95
CA GLU A 269 23.26 -6.05 32.81
C GLU A 269 22.92 -7.51 32.44
N GLY A 270 22.20 -7.72 31.32
CA GLY A 270 21.79 -9.03 30.83
C GLY A 270 20.61 -9.66 31.59
N LYS A 271 19.86 -8.89 32.39
CA LYS A 271 18.73 -9.42 33.16
C LYS A 271 17.44 -9.40 32.36
N SER A 272 16.68 -10.49 32.37
CA SER A 272 15.35 -10.55 31.75
C SER A 272 14.40 -9.54 32.41
N VAL A 273 13.67 -8.78 31.59
CA VAL A 273 12.65 -7.83 32.01
C VAL A 273 11.57 -7.68 30.94
N TYR A 274 10.32 -7.47 31.35
CA TYR A 274 9.26 -7.03 30.44
C TYR A 274 9.24 -5.50 30.39
N ALA A 275 9.47 -4.93 29.22
CA ALA A 275 9.60 -3.48 29.04
C ALA A 275 8.70 -2.96 27.90
N SER A 276 8.14 -1.77 28.11
CA SER A 276 7.38 -1.07 27.07
C SER A 276 8.25 -0.04 26.36
N TYR A 277 8.54 -0.28 25.08
CA TYR A 277 9.30 0.64 24.24
C TYR A 277 8.39 1.44 23.31
N GLN A 278 8.90 2.55 22.78
CA GLN A 278 8.23 3.31 21.73
C GLN A 278 9.23 3.67 20.62
N GLY A 279 8.78 3.65 19.37
CA GLY A 279 9.60 3.99 18.22
C GLY A 279 9.08 3.40 16.92
N THR A 280 9.52 3.96 15.79
CA THR A 280 9.39 3.29 14.48
C THR A 280 10.12 1.94 14.45
N SER A 281 11.13 1.77 15.32
CA SER A 281 11.81 0.50 15.62
C SER A 281 10.89 -0.56 16.23
N MET A 282 9.80 -0.17 16.90
CA MET A 282 8.76 -1.10 17.40
C MET A 282 7.64 -1.30 16.37
N ALA A 283 7.45 -0.35 15.44
CA ALA A 283 6.48 -0.48 14.35
C ALA A 283 6.95 -1.45 13.26
N ALA A 284 8.20 -1.36 12.82
CA ALA A 284 8.80 -2.23 11.81
C ALA A 284 8.63 -3.75 12.08
N PRO A 285 8.91 -4.28 13.29
CA PRO A 285 8.78 -5.71 13.54
C PRO A 285 7.34 -6.24 13.48
N HIS A 286 6.32 -5.38 13.65
CA HIS A 286 4.93 -5.79 13.39
C HIS A 286 4.73 -6.11 11.91
N VAL A 287 5.22 -5.24 11.01
CA VAL A 287 5.13 -5.47 9.56
C VAL A 287 5.96 -6.68 9.15
N ALA A 288 7.16 -6.85 9.72
CA ALA A 288 8.00 -8.03 9.48
C ALA A 288 7.33 -9.33 9.95
N GLY A 289 6.66 -9.30 11.10
CA GLY A 289 5.86 -10.41 11.59
C GLY A 289 4.70 -10.75 10.65
N VAL A 290 3.92 -9.77 10.20
CA VAL A 290 2.82 -10.02 9.25
C VAL A 290 3.34 -10.53 7.90
N ALA A 291 4.50 -10.04 7.43
CA ALA A 291 5.16 -10.60 6.25
C ALA A 291 5.51 -12.09 6.43
N ALA A 292 5.96 -12.49 7.62
CA ALA A 292 6.21 -13.89 7.95
C ALA A 292 4.93 -14.73 8.03
N LEU A 293 3.81 -14.17 8.50
CA LEU A 293 2.50 -14.83 8.45
C LEU A 293 2.07 -15.11 7.00
N LEU A 294 2.17 -14.10 6.13
CA LEU A 294 1.87 -14.25 4.70
C LEU A 294 2.75 -15.32 4.04
N TYR A 295 4.05 -15.35 4.38
CA TYR A 295 4.96 -16.38 3.91
C TYR A 295 4.52 -17.78 4.38
N SER A 296 4.19 -17.95 5.67
CA SER A 296 3.69 -19.22 6.20
C SER A 296 2.36 -19.66 5.60
N HIS A 297 1.58 -18.70 5.07
CA HIS A 297 0.33 -18.94 4.35
C HIS A 297 0.51 -19.21 2.85
N GLY A 298 1.74 -19.51 2.42
CA GLY A 298 2.05 -19.92 1.04
C GLY A 298 2.38 -18.78 0.08
N LEU A 299 2.37 -17.52 0.53
CA LEU A 299 2.76 -16.39 -0.31
C LEU A 299 4.27 -16.14 -0.22
N HIS A 300 5.05 -16.79 -1.09
CA HIS A 300 6.52 -16.74 -1.00
C HIS A 300 7.17 -15.63 -1.83
N ASP A 301 6.45 -15.02 -2.78
CA ASP A 301 6.99 -13.94 -3.61
C ASP A 301 7.00 -12.61 -2.82
N PRO A 302 8.17 -11.98 -2.59
CA PRO A 302 8.29 -10.73 -1.84
C PRO A 302 7.48 -9.57 -2.42
N ALA A 303 7.36 -9.49 -3.75
CA ALA A 303 6.59 -8.43 -4.40
C ALA A 303 5.09 -8.63 -4.12
N LEU A 304 4.63 -9.88 -4.08
CA LEU A 304 3.25 -10.18 -3.69
C LEU A 304 3.02 -9.96 -2.20
N ILE A 305 3.96 -10.34 -1.32
CA ILE A 305 3.90 -10.01 0.12
C ILE A 305 3.79 -8.50 0.32
N ARG A 306 4.67 -7.72 -0.33
CA ARG A 306 4.63 -6.25 -0.31
C ARG A 306 3.27 -5.74 -0.75
N LYS A 307 2.76 -6.24 -1.87
CA LYS A 307 1.45 -5.84 -2.40
C LYS A 307 0.31 -6.19 -1.44
N ALA A 308 0.33 -7.36 -0.81
CA ALA A 308 -0.68 -7.79 0.15
C ALA A 308 -0.68 -6.86 1.38
N LEU A 309 0.50 -6.59 1.96
CA LEU A 309 0.64 -5.70 3.11
C LEU A 309 0.11 -4.28 2.83
N LEU A 310 0.47 -3.70 1.68
CA LEU A 310 0.05 -2.34 1.31
C LEU A 310 -1.42 -2.29 0.89
N GLY A 311 -1.90 -3.31 0.18
CA GLY A 311 -3.28 -3.38 -0.30
C GLY A 311 -4.30 -3.74 0.78
N SER A 312 -3.87 -4.33 1.89
CA SER A 312 -4.71 -4.65 3.04
C SER A 312 -4.66 -3.61 4.16
N ALA A 313 -3.84 -2.58 4.02
CA ALA A 313 -3.71 -1.54 5.03
C ALA A 313 -5.06 -0.85 5.24
N ARG A 314 -5.44 -0.67 6.52
CA ARG A 314 -6.64 0.06 6.91
C ARG A 314 -6.46 1.53 6.52
N PRO A 315 -7.30 2.07 5.63
CA PRO A 315 -7.14 3.45 5.17
C PRO A 315 -7.34 4.43 6.33
N VAL A 316 -6.54 5.49 6.35
CA VAL A 316 -6.68 6.60 7.29
C VAL A 316 -7.27 7.78 6.52
N ALA A 317 -8.44 8.25 6.96
CA ALA A 317 -9.06 9.43 6.36
C ALA A 317 -8.16 10.66 6.55
N ASP A 318 -8.12 11.53 5.54
CA ASP A 318 -7.46 12.84 5.60
C ASP A 318 -5.95 12.78 5.92
N ASP A 319 -5.26 11.72 5.45
CA ASP A 319 -3.80 11.60 5.58
C ASP A 319 -3.03 12.47 4.57
N ILE A 320 -3.29 13.78 4.59
CA ILE A 320 -2.74 14.77 3.66
C ILE A 320 -1.21 14.85 3.74
N ARG A 321 -0.63 14.49 4.89
CA ARG A 321 0.82 14.55 5.13
C ARG A 321 1.55 13.23 4.87
N ASN A 322 0.85 12.19 4.41
CA ASN A 322 1.39 10.84 4.24
C ASN A 322 2.03 10.29 5.53
N GLU A 323 1.29 10.37 6.63
CA GLU A 323 1.66 9.89 7.96
C GLU A 323 1.66 8.37 8.07
N HIS A 324 0.85 7.68 7.27
CA HIS A 324 0.66 6.24 7.31
C HIS A 324 0.88 5.56 5.94
N GLY A 325 1.32 6.27 4.90
CA GLY A 325 1.52 5.65 3.59
C GLY A 325 0.20 5.14 3.01
N ASN A 326 0.15 3.83 2.75
CA ASN A 326 -1.07 3.17 2.28
C ASN A 326 -2.12 2.95 3.39
N GLY A 327 -1.80 3.25 4.65
CA GLY A 327 -2.69 3.12 5.80
C GLY A 327 -2.05 2.37 6.97
N GLN A 328 -2.88 1.95 7.90
CA GLN A 328 -2.44 1.21 9.10
C GLN A 328 -2.43 -0.29 8.86
N LEU A 329 -1.36 -0.97 9.26
CA LEU A 329 -1.21 -2.42 9.13
C LEU A 329 -2.44 -3.19 9.64
N ASN A 330 -2.91 -4.14 8.83
CA ASN A 330 -3.97 -5.07 9.20
C ASN A 330 -3.57 -6.49 8.79
N ALA A 331 -3.26 -7.33 9.78
CA ALA A 331 -2.78 -8.69 9.57
C ALA A 331 -3.87 -9.61 9.03
N ALA A 332 -5.08 -9.52 9.59
CA ALA A 332 -6.21 -10.36 9.16
C ALA A 332 -6.57 -10.10 7.70
N GLN A 333 -6.71 -8.82 7.34
CA GLN A 333 -7.04 -8.43 5.97
C GLN A 333 -5.92 -8.77 4.97
N ALA A 334 -4.65 -8.76 5.40
CA ALA A 334 -3.54 -9.21 4.56
C ALA A 334 -3.69 -10.68 4.16
N LEU A 335 -4.06 -11.54 5.11
CA LEU A 335 -4.29 -12.96 4.87
C LEU A 335 -5.58 -13.20 4.05
N ASP A 336 -6.62 -12.39 4.24
CA ASP A 336 -7.86 -12.47 3.45
C ASP A 336 -7.61 -12.22 1.95
N LEU A 337 -6.72 -11.29 1.60
CA LEU A 337 -6.33 -11.02 0.21
C LEU A 337 -5.62 -12.21 -0.47
N VAL A 338 -5.01 -13.12 0.32
CA VAL A 338 -4.34 -14.32 -0.19
C VAL A 338 -5.35 -15.45 -0.43
N GLU A 339 -6.29 -15.66 0.49
CA GLU A 339 -7.28 -16.76 0.43
C GLU A 339 -8.39 -16.49 -0.59
N SER A 340 -8.83 -15.24 -0.67
CA SER A 340 -9.78 -14.79 -1.66
C SER A 340 -9.02 -13.89 -2.61
N PRO A 341 -8.39 -14.44 -3.67
CA PRO A 341 -7.91 -13.64 -4.78
C PRO A 341 -9.16 -13.07 -5.43
N HIS A 342 -9.70 -12.02 -4.83
CA HIS A 342 -10.46 -11.02 -5.54
C HIS A 342 -9.49 -10.64 -6.63
N VAL A 343 -9.77 -11.14 -7.83
CA VAL A 343 -9.11 -10.68 -9.04
C VAL A 343 -9.54 -9.23 -9.12
N TYR A 344 -8.82 -8.36 -8.42
CA TYR A 344 -8.84 -6.94 -8.66
C TYR A 344 -8.21 -6.82 -10.03
N TRP A 345 -9.08 -6.91 -11.04
CA TRP A 345 -8.79 -6.45 -12.37
C TRP A 345 -8.40 -4.98 -12.21
N ARG A 346 -7.09 -4.72 -12.14
CA ARG A 346 -6.51 -3.40 -12.36
C ARG A 346 -6.71 -3.12 -13.85
N GLY A 347 -7.96 -2.83 -14.22
CA GLY A 347 -8.40 -2.83 -15.60
C GLY A 347 -9.92 -2.91 -15.79
N GLY A 348 -10.70 -3.31 -14.77
CA GLY A 348 -12.14 -3.58 -14.90
C GLY A 348 -13.00 -2.43 -15.45
N PHE A 349 -12.52 -1.19 -15.38
CA PHE A 349 -13.16 -0.03 -15.98
C PHE A 349 -12.17 1.01 -16.55
N SER A 350 -10.89 0.66 -16.70
CA SER A 350 -9.87 1.56 -17.31
C SER A 350 -10.24 1.99 -18.72
N TRP A 351 -11.00 1.14 -19.43
CA TRP A 351 -11.52 1.40 -20.77
C TRP A 351 -12.73 2.35 -20.77
N LEU A 352 -13.42 2.58 -19.64
CA LEU A 352 -14.61 3.44 -19.61
C LEU A 352 -14.28 4.90 -19.91
N VAL A 353 -13.16 5.42 -19.41
CA VAL A 353 -12.75 6.80 -19.70
C VAL A 353 -12.43 6.95 -21.19
N PRO A 354 -11.54 6.14 -21.81
CA PRO A 354 -11.33 6.15 -23.26
C PRO A 354 -12.61 5.94 -24.07
N LEU A 355 -13.47 4.97 -23.71
CA LEU A 355 -14.73 4.71 -24.43
C LEU A 355 -15.72 5.86 -24.32
N SER A 356 -15.84 6.46 -23.13
CA SER A 356 -16.68 7.63 -22.92
C SER A 356 -16.13 8.85 -23.66
N THR A 357 -14.81 9.02 -23.70
CA THR A 357 -14.16 10.08 -24.46
C THR A 357 -14.37 9.88 -25.95
N VAL A 358 -14.29 8.67 -26.49
CA VAL A 358 -14.66 8.36 -27.89
C VAL A 358 -16.12 8.73 -28.16
N LEU A 359 -17.04 8.33 -27.28
CA LEU A 359 -18.47 8.62 -27.44
C LEU A 359 -18.74 10.13 -27.45
N VAL A 360 -18.27 10.83 -26.42
CA VAL A 360 -18.42 12.30 -26.29
C VAL A 360 -17.74 12.99 -27.47
N GLY A 361 -16.51 12.62 -27.81
CA GLY A 361 -15.77 13.16 -28.95
C GLY A 361 -16.48 12.98 -30.29
N THR A 362 -17.13 11.84 -30.49
CA THR A 362 -17.93 11.58 -31.69
C THR A 362 -19.15 12.51 -31.75
N ILE A 363 -19.84 12.69 -30.62
CA ILE A 363 -20.98 13.62 -30.51
C ILE A 363 -20.52 15.06 -30.77
N LEU A 364 -19.43 15.50 -30.13
CA LEU A 364 -18.87 16.85 -30.32
C LEU A 364 -18.44 17.08 -31.77
N GLY A 365 -17.81 16.09 -32.42
CA GLY A 365 -17.46 16.14 -33.83
C GLY A 365 -18.68 16.24 -34.75
N LEU A 366 -19.76 15.54 -34.44
CA LEU A 366 -21.04 15.64 -35.16
C LEU A 366 -21.68 17.02 -34.98
N VAL A 367 -21.71 17.55 -33.75
CA VAL A 367 -22.20 18.91 -33.47
C VAL A 367 -21.41 19.94 -34.27
N LEU A 368 -20.09 19.86 -34.27
CA LEU A 368 -19.26 20.75 -35.08
C LEU A 368 -19.55 20.61 -36.58
N ARG A 369 -19.91 19.41 -37.08
CA ARG A 369 -20.32 19.24 -38.50
C ARG A 369 -21.62 19.96 -38.82
N LEU A 370 -22.58 19.96 -37.89
CA LEU A 370 -23.87 20.65 -38.05
C LEU A 370 -23.72 22.18 -38.02
N VAL A 371 -22.77 22.71 -37.24
CA VAL A 371 -22.45 24.15 -37.20
C VAL A 371 -21.76 24.64 -38.49
N GLY A 372 -21.31 23.71 -39.35
CA GLY A 372 -20.65 24.03 -40.61
C GLY A 372 -19.14 24.23 -40.47
N GLY A 373 -18.52 24.83 -41.49
CA GLY A 373 -17.08 25.08 -41.54
C GLY A 373 -16.33 24.19 -42.51
N ARG A 374 -15.01 24.42 -42.62
CA ARG A 374 -14.18 23.82 -43.67
C ARG A 374 -14.09 22.29 -43.54
N PRO A 375 -13.90 21.56 -44.66
CA PRO A 375 -13.67 20.13 -44.62
C PRO A 375 -12.35 19.83 -43.89
N VAL A 376 -12.37 18.82 -43.02
CA VAL A 376 -11.20 18.34 -42.29
C VAL A 376 -10.72 17.02 -42.87
N ASN A 377 -9.40 16.83 -42.92
CA ASN A 377 -8.82 15.52 -43.19
C ASN A 377 -9.11 14.60 -41.98
N GLN A 378 -9.88 13.54 -42.22
CA GLN A 378 -10.37 12.67 -41.15
C GLN A 378 -9.24 11.94 -40.42
N ILE A 379 -8.15 11.57 -41.12
CA ILE A 379 -7.00 10.88 -40.53
C ILE A 379 -6.24 11.83 -39.61
N ALA A 380 -5.94 13.04 -40.08
CA ALA A 380 -5.26 14.06 -39.27
C ALA A 380 -6.09 14.43 -38.04
N CYS A 381 -7.40 14.60 -38.20
CA CYS A 381 -8.32 14.87 -37.11
C CYS A 381 -8.38 13.71 -36.09
N ALA A 382 -8.40 12.46 -36.55
CA ALA A 382 -8.37 11.30 -35.67
C ALA A 382 -7.04 11.21 -34.89
N LEU A 383 -5.91 11.50 -35.52
CA LEU A 383 -4.60 11.52 -34.86
C LEU A 383 -4.53 12.56 -33.74
N GLY A 384 -4.99 13.79 -34.01
CA GLY A 384 -5.07 14.83 -32.98
C GLY A 384 -5.98 14.43 -31.81
N PHE A 385 -7.13 13.82 -32.12
CA PHE A 385 -8.07 13.32 -31.12
C PHE A 385 -7.46 12.22 -30.24
N VAL A 386 -6.78 11.25 -30.84
CA VAL A 386 -6.13 10.15 -30.10
C VAL A 386 -5.07 10.70 -29.15
N VAL A 387 -4.17 11.56 -29.62
CA VAL A 387 -3.07 12.10 -28.79
C VAL A 387 -3.58 12.88 -27.58
N MET A 388 -4.61 13.72 -27.78
CA MET A 388 -5.08 14.64 -26.74
C MET A 388 -6.26 14.12 -25.92
N GLY A 389 -6.99 13.12 -26.42
CA GLY A 389 -8.20 12.60 -25.79
C GLY A 389 -8.08 11.18 -25.26
N LEU A 390 -7.33 10.30 -25.94
CA LEU A 390 -7.29 8.87 -25.61
C LEU A 390 -5.92 8.38 -25.11
N GLY A 391 -4.83 8.96 -25.62
CA GLY A 391 -3.54 8.29 -25.64
C GLY A 391 -3.61 6.98 -26.45
N PHE A 392 -2.54 6.20 -26.42
CA PHE A 392 -2.58 4.83 -26.90
C PHE A 392 -2.95 3.89 -25.74
N PHE A 393 -4.16 4.06 -25.22
CA PHE A 393 -4.64 3.33 -24.04
C PHE A 393 -4.51 1.79 -24.09
N PRO A 394 -4.46 1.08 -25.25
CA PRO A 394 -4.17 -0.36 -25.24
C PRO A 394 -2.75 -0.70 -24.75
N LEU A 395 -1.79 0.24 -24.79
CA LEU A 395 -0.46 0.06 -24.20
C LEU A 395 -0.53 -0.02 -22.66
N GLU A 396 -1.57 0.49 -22.00
CA GLU A 396 -1.73 0.32 -20.55
C GLU A 396 -1.84 -1.16 -20.17
N ALA A 397 -2.45 -1.99 -21.03
CA ALA A 397 -2.54 -3.44 -20.82
C ALA A 397 -1.16 -4.12 -20.86
N LEU A 398 -0.21 -3.55 -21.59
CA LEU A 398 1.16 -4.05 -21.74
C LEU A 398 2.11 -3.53 -20.64
N GLY A 399 1.75 -2.46 -19.93
CA GLY A 399 2.54 -1.86 -18.84
C GLY A 399 2.70 -2.77 -17.60
N THR A 400 1.93 -3.85 -17.51
CA THR A 400 2.10 -4.89 -16.47
C THR A 400 3.41 -5.67 -16.60
N PHE A 401 4.05 -5.70 -17.78
CA PHE A 401 5.27 -6.48 -18.01
C PHE A 401 6.58 -5.70 -17.76
N TRP A 402 6.57 -4.36 -17.76
CA TRP A 402 7.79 -3.54 -17.78
C TRP A 402 7.89 -2.45 -16.70
N GLY A 403 7.01 -2.50 -15.69
CA GLY A 403 7.03 -1.59 -14.54
C GLY A 403 6.23 -0.29 -14.76
N PRO A 404 5.79 0.38 -13.67
CA PRO A 404 4.77 1.42 -13.74
C PRO A 404 5.27 2.84 -14.12
N GLU A 405 6.56 3.05 -14.42
CA GLU A 405 7.11 4.42 -14.55
C GLU A 405 8.04 4.58 -15.78
N GLY A 406 7.47 4.59 -16.99
CA GLY A 406 8.26 4.73 -18.22
C GLY A 406 7.55 5.40 -19.39
N LEU A 407 8.28 5.54 -20.51
CA LEU A 407 7.81 6.13 -21.77
C LEU A 407 6.50 5.50 -22.28
N LEU A 408 6.29 4.19 -22.04
CA LEU A 408 5.07 3.50 -22.46
C LEU A 408 3.83 3.98 -21.70
N ALA A 409 3.95 4.35 -20.42
CA ALA A 409 2.84 4.93 -19.66
C ALA A 409 2.47 6.33 -20.19
N LEU A 410 3.48 7.14 -20.55
CA LEU A 410 3.25 8.43 -21.22
C LEU A 410 2.57 8.28 -22.58
N LEU A 411 2.97 7.29 -23.38
CA LEU A 411 2.35 7.03 -24.67
C LEU A 411 0.93 6.45 -24.53
N ALA A 412 0.68 5.74 -23.44
CA ALA A 412 -0.62 5.13 -23.17
C ALA A 412 -1.65 6.17 -22.69
N SER A 413 -1.22 7.20 -21.97
CA SER A 413 -2.08 8.28 -21.48
C SER A 413 -2.18 9.46 -22.47
N PRO A 414 -3.35 10.11 -22.58
CA PRO A 414 -3.47 11.36 -23.34
C PRO A 414 -2.63 12.47 -22.70
N VAL A 415 -2.13 13.40 -23.50
CA VAL A 415 -1.21 14.46 -23.04
C VAL A 415 -1.75 15.28 -21.85
N PRO A 416 -3.05 15.65 -21.78
CA PRO A 416 -3.59 16.34 -20.61
C PRO A 416 -3.42 15.57 -19.28
N GLN A 417 -3.26 14.23 -19.33
CA GLN A 417 -3.10 13.37 -18.16
C GLN A 417 -1.63 13.04 -17.83
N TRP A 418 -0.65 13.64 -18.52
CA TRP A 418 0.77 13.35 -18.25
C TRP A 418 1.23 13.80 -16.86
N ASP A 419 0.50 14.69 -16.20
CA ASP A 419 0.68 15.00 -14.77
C ASP A 419 0.50 13.77 -13.87
N ARG A 420 -0.35 12.81 -14.26
CA ARG A 420 -0.51 11.53 -13.54
C ARG A 420 0.76 10.70 -13.56
N VAL A 421 1.49 10.75 -14.67
CA VAL A 421 2.69 9.94 -14.88
C VAL A 421 3.94 10.66 -14.37
N LEU A 422 4.02 11.99 -14.55
CA LEU A 422 5.24 12.77 -14.27
C LEU A 422 5.24 13.46 -12.90
N LEU A 423 4.07 13.75 -12.34
CA LEU A 423 3.92 14.61 -11.15
C LEU A 423 3.18 13.90 -10.00
N GLY A 424 3.06 12.58 -10.06
CA GLY A 424 2.42 11.80 -8.99
C GLY A 424 0.93 12.13 -8.77
N GLY A 425 0.25 12.64 -9.81
CA GLY A 425 -1.20 12.88 -9.77
C GLY A 425 -1.66 14.24 -9.24
N TRP A 426 -0.75 15.21 -9.06
CA TRP A 426 -1.13 16.61 -8.83
C TRP A 426 -1.70 17.22 -10.12
N LEU A 427 -2.92 17.77 -10.06
CA LEU A 427 -3.55 18.42 -11.22
C LEU A 427 -2.69 19.60 -11.68
N ASN A 428 -2.13 19.50 -12.88
CA ASN A 428 -1.38 20.59 -13.49
C ASN A 428 -2.31 21.46 -14.33
N PRO A 429 -2.64 22.69 -13.91
CA PRO A 429 -3.59 23.53 -14.64
C PRO A 429 -3.18 23.77 -16.09
N ILE A 430 -1.88 23.76 -16.40
CA ILE A 430 -1.38 23.97 -17.76
C ILE A 430 -1.79 22.83 -18.69
N LEU A 431 -1.74 21.58 -18.22
CA LEU A 431 -2.07 20.40 -19.04
C LEU A 431 -3.58 20.26 -19.27
N HIS A 432 -4.40 20.79 -18.36
CA HIS A 432 -5.87 20.71 -18.39
C HIS A 432 -6.54 21.97 -18.94
N THR A 433 -5.85 22.73 -19.80
CA THR A 433 -6.36 23.98 -20.40
C THR A 433 -6.29 23.99 -21.92
N VAL A 434 -6.84 25.06 -22.49
CA VAL A 434 -6.73 25.42 -23.90
C VAL A 434 -5.29 25.63 -24.40
N LEU A 435 -4.28 25.73 -23.51
CA LEU A 435 -2.91 26.09 -23.88
C LEU A 435 -2.23 25.02 -24.76
N LEU A 436 -2.37 23.75 -24.43
CA LEU A 436 -1.75 22.65 -25.20
C LEU A 436 -2.32 22.50 -26.62
N PRO A 437 -3.64 22.33 -26.81
CA PRO A 437 -4.21 22.30 -28.16
C PRO A 437 -4.06 23.66 -28.88
N GLY A 438 -3.98 24.77 -28.14
CA GLY A 438 -3.65 26.10 -28.69
C GLY A 438 -2.25 26.18 -29.28
N LEU A 439 -1.24 25.69 -28.56
CA LEU A 439 0.13 25.62 -29.06
C LEU A 439 0.22 24.76 -30.32
N LEU A 440 -0.42 23.58 -30.33
CA LEU A 440 -0.50 22.72 -31.51
C LEU A 440 -1.18 23.44 -32.69
N SER A 441 -2.24 24.22 -32.42
CA SER A 441 -2.94 24.97 -33.46
C SER A 441 -2.07 26.05 -34.09
N VAL A 442 -1.27 26.77 -33.29
CA VAL A 442 -0.34 27.78 -33.79
C VAL A 442 0.74 27.12 -34.65
N LEU A 443 1.38 26.07 -34.13
CA LEU A 443 2.50 25.38 -34.79
C LEU A 443 2.09 24.69 -36.09
N LEU A 444 0.84 24.23 -36.20
CA LEU A 444 0.36 23.40 -37.31
C LEU A 444 -0.64 24.13 -38.24
N SER A 445 -0.90 25.42 -38.01
CA SER A 445 -1.85 26.24 -38.78
C SER A 445 -1.51 26.38 -40.29
N GLY A 446 -0.23 26.24 -40.65
CA GLY A 446 0.30 26.48 -41.99
C GLY A 446 -0.13 25.49 -43.08
N SER A 447 -0.81 24.39 -42.74
CA SER A 447 -1.29 23.41 -43.72
C SER A 447 -2.71 22.93 -43.42
N SER A 448 -3.43 22.47 -44.46
CA SER A 448 -4.76 21.86 -44.31
C SER A 448 -4.71 20.60 -43.44
N TRP A 449 -3.62 19.84 -43.52
CA TRP A 449 -3.38 18.66 -42.68
C TRP A 449 -3.17 19.06 -41.21
N GLY A 450 -2.31 20.03 -40.94
CA GLY A 450 -2.03 20.50 -39.59
C GLY A 450 -3.22 21.17 -38.90
N ARG A 451 -4.04 21.93 -39.64
CA ARG A 451 -5.33 22.45 -39.14
C ARG A 451 -6.30 21.33 -38.78
N SER A 452 -6.38 20.29 -39.61
CA SER A 452 -7.24 19.13 -39.33
C SER A 452 -6.77 18.39 -38.07
N LEU A 453 -5.46 18.28 -37.86
CA LEU A 453 -4.86 17.74 -36.63
C LEU A 453 -5.22 18.60 -35.41
N ALA A 454 -5.08 19.91 -35.52
CA ALA A 454 -5.45 20.86 -34.46
C ALA A 454 -6.94 20.76 -34.08
N VAL A 455 -7.85 20.68 -35.06
CA VAL A 455 -9.28 20.46 -34.79
C VAL A 455 -9.51 19.16 -34.03
N GLY A 456 -8.80 18.09 -34.42
CA GLY A 456 -8.81 16.82 -33.70
C GLY A 456 -8.33 16.93 -32.26
N ALA A 457 -7.22 17.63 -32.04
CA ALA A 457 -6.64 17.88 -30.72
C ALA A 457 -7.63 18.63 -29.81
N TRP A 458 -8.28 19.68 -30.31
CA TRP A 458 -9.31 20.39 -29.55
C TRP A 458 -10.50 19.52 -29.16
N ILE A 459 -11.02 18.70 -30.09
CA ILE A 459 -12.13 17.80 -29.82
C ILE A 459 -11.71 16.73 -28.80
N GLY A 460 -10.48 16.20 -28.90
CA GLY A 460 -9.92 15.22 -27.96
C GLY A 460 -9.81 15.77 -26.55
N THR A 461 -9.20 16.96 -26.39
CA THR A 461 -9.10 17.65 -25.10
C THR A 461 -10.49 17.99 -24.55
N ALA A 462 -11.39 18.53 -25.38
CA ALA A 462 -12.75 18.86 -24.94
C ALA A 462 -13.51 17.63 -24.43
N ALA A 463 -13.48 16.53 -25.17
CA ALA A 463 -14.15 15.30 -24.80
C ALA A 463 -13.59 14.73 -23.49
N LEU A 464 -12.26 14.71 -23.34
CA LEU A 464 -11.61 14.19 -22.14
C LEU A 464 -11.93 15.03 -20.90
N LEU A 465 -11.78 16.36 -20.97
CA LEU A 465 -12.04 17.24 -19.83
C LEU A 465 -13.52 17.24 -19.42
N LEU A 466 -14.45 17.12 -20.38
CA LEU A 466 -15.88 16.99 -20.09
C LEU A 466 -16.20 15.64 -19.42
N VAL A 467 -15.63 14.54 -19.92
CA VAL A 467 -15.76 13.21 -19.32
C VAL A 467 -15.24 13.24 -17.87
N GLU A 468 -14.06 13.80 -17.64
CA GLU A 468 -13.47 13.88 -16.29
C GLU A 468 -14.24 14.84 -15.36
N GLY A 469 -14.75 15.95 -15.90
CA GLY A 469 -15.58 16.89 -15.16
C GLY A 469 -16.97 16.35 -14.79
N THR A 470 -17.49 15.34 -15.49
CA THR A 470 -18.88 14.84 -15.34
C THR A 470 -19.01 13.41 -14.82
N LEU A 471 -18.17 12.45 -15.23
CA LEU A 471 -18.35 11.03 -14.92
C LEU A 471 -17.91 10.61 -13.51
N PHE A 472 -17.15 11.43 -12.78
CA PHE A 472 -16.77 11.14 -11.40
C PHE A 472 -17.85 11.53 -10.36
N PHE A 473 -19.11 11.73 -10.77
CA PHE A 473 -20.28 11.82 -9.89
C PHE A 473 -21.26 10.67 -10.15
N VAL A 474 -20.91 9.47 -9.69
CA VAL A 474 -21.91 8.46 -9.37
C VAL A 474 -21.91 8.33 -7.84
N PRO A 475 -23.02 8.60 -7.13
CA PRO A 475 -23.10 8.44 -5.67
C PRO A 475 -23.23 6.96 -5.27
N PHE A 476 -22.59 6.07 -6.03
CA PHE A 476 -22.40 4.67 -5.64
C PHE A 476 -20.96 4.53 -5.18
N TYR A 477 -20.81 4.31 -3.89
CA TYR A 477 -19.58 3.85 -3.26
C TYR A 477 -19.22 2.50 -3.89
N ILE A 478 -18.40 2.51 -4.94
CA ILE A 478 -17.82 1.30 -5.54
C ILE A 478 -16.38 1.22 -5.04
N PRO A 479 -16.05 0.35 -4.08
CA PRO A 479 -14.75 0.30 -3.42
C PRO A 479 -13.73 -0.51 -4.25
N LEU A 480 -13.59 -0.22 -5.54
CA LEU A 480 -12.80 -1.04 -6.48
C LEU A 480 -11.43 -0.47 -6.86
N ILE A 481 -11.07 0.75 -6.41
CA ILE A 481 -9.73 1.31 -6.63
C ILE A 481 -9.30 2.08 -5.37
N PRO A 482 -8.56 1.45 -4.44
CA PRO A 482 -7.83 2.21 -3.43
C PRO A 482 -6.67 2.95 -4.12
N ASN A 483 -6.48 4.21 -3.77
CA ASN A 483 -5.26 4.98 -4.07
C ASN A 483 -4.99 5.30 -5.54
N THR A 484 -5.94 5.94 -6.22
CA THR A 484 -5.62 6.84 -7.34
C THR A 484 -5.87 8.30 -6.94
N PRO A 485 -4.88 9.21 -7.06
CA PRO A 485 -4.98 10.63 -6.64
C PRO A 485 -6.10 11.46 -7.30
N LEU A 486 -6.83 10.88 -8.26
CA LEU A 486 -8.03 11.47 -8.85
C LEU A 486 -9.24 11.56 -7.90
N ILE A 487 -9.30 10.71 -6.85
CA ILE A 487 -10.42 10.76 -5.89
C ILE A 487 -10.40 12.10 -5.12
N TYR A 488 -9.22 12.69 -4.90
CA TYR A 488 -9.11 13.95 -4.14
C TYR A 488 -9.42 15.20 -4.98
N LEU A 489 -9.12 15.21 -6.28
CA LEU A 489 -9.28 16.41 -7.11
C LEU A 489 -10.61 16.43 -7.89
N ALA A 490 -11.15 15.30 -8.31
CA ALA A 490 -12.47 15.24 -8.96
C ALA A 490 -13.64 15.29 -7.95
N GLN A 491 -13.38 15.35 -6.64
CA GLN A 491 -14.42 15.53 -5.62
C GLN A 491 -14.62 17.00 -5.20
N GLU A 492 -13.65 17.88 -5.49
CA GLU A 492 -13.73 19.30 -5.19
C GLU A 492 -14.53 20.05 -6.29
N PRO A 493 -15.62 20.77 -5.94
CA PRO A 493 -16.46 21.47 -6.92
C PRO A 493 -15.69 22.43 -7.83
N TYR A 494 -14.61 23.02 -7.33
CA TYR A 494 -13.77 23.99 -8.06
C TYR A 494 -12.98 23.35 -9.21
N ALA A 495 -12.39 22.17 -8.98
CA ALA A 495 -11.65 21.45 -10.02
C ALA A 495 -12.59 20.95 -11.12
N ARG A 496 -13.81 20.51 -10.77
CA ARG A 496 -14.85 20.16 -11.75
C ARG A 496 -15.25 21.36 -12.60
N GLY A 497 -15.53 22.49 -11.95
CA GLY A 497 -15.86 23.74 -12.63
C GLY A 497 -14.75 24.14 -13.60
N PHE A 498 -13.49 24.00 -13.19
CA PHE A 498 -12.32 24.25 -14.02
C PHE A 498 -12.25 23.32 -15.25
N LEU A 499 -12.40 22.00 -15.08
CA LEU A 499 -12.34 21.03 -16.17
C LEU A 499 -13.50 21.23 -17.16
N ILE A 500 -14.73 21.43 -16.67
CA ILE A 500 -15.90 21.66 -17.52
C ILE A 500 -15.73 22.98 -18.29
N ALA A 501 -15.32 24.06 -17.61
CA ALA A 501 -15.10 25.35 -18.26
C ALA A 501 -14.04 25.28 -19.37
N ASN A 502 -12.92 24.61 -19.12
CA ASN A 502 -11.87 24.41 -20.11
C ASN A 502 -12.30 23.45 -21.23
N GLY A 503 -13.07 22.40 -20.93
CA GLY A 503 -13.64 21.50 -21.93
C GLY A 503 -14.59 22.23 -22.90
N LEU A 504 -15.46 23.09 -22.37
CA LEU A 504 -16.33 23.95 -23.17
C LEU A 504 -15.54 24.98 -23.98
N ALA A 505 -14.52 25.61 -23.38
CA ALA A 505 -13.64 26.54 -24.10
C ALA A 505 -12.91 25.84 -25.26
N CYS A 506 -12.40 24.63 -25.06
CA CYS A 506 -11.78 23.81 -26.10
C CYS A 506 -12.74 23.52 -27.26
N LEU A 507 -14.01 23.23 -26.96
CA LEU A 507 -15.03 23.00 -27.98
C LEU A 507 -15.33 24.26 -28.81
N ILE A 508 -15.45 25.42 -28.16
CA ILE A 508 -15.66 26.71 -28.84
C ILE A 508 -14.48 26.98 -29.79
N ILE A 509 -13.24 26.80 -29.30
CA ILE A 509 -12.04 27.05 -30.10
C ILE A 509 -11.89 26.00 -31.22
N ALA A 510 -12.35 24.76 -31.03
CA ALA A 510 -12.44 23.78 -32.12
C ALA A 510 -13.29 24.29 -33.28
N GLY A 511 -14.44 24.91 -32.96
CA GLY A 511 -15.31 25.58 -33.92
C GLY A 511 -14.60 26.71 -34.65
N ILE A 512 -13.94 27.61 -33.91
CA ILE A 512 -13.19 28.73 -34.49
C ILE A 512 -12.07 28.22 -35.40
N THR A 513 -11.26 27.27 -34.94
CA THR A 513 -10.12 26.68 -35.68
C THR A 513 -10.58 26.00 -36.97
N ARG A 514 -11.79 25.46 -37.00
CA ARG A 514 -12.38 24.87 -38.21
C ARG A 514 -12.88 25.93 -39.21
N HIS A 515 -13.24 27.13 -38.73
CA HIS A 515 -13.74 28.23 -39.56
C HIS A 515 -12.64 29.22 -39.98
N SER A 516 -11.50 29.25 -39.28
CA SER A 516 -10.45 30.22 -39.53
C SER A 516 -9.71 29.99 -40.87
N GLY A 517 -9.36 31.12 -41.47
CA GLY A 517 -8.69 31.30 -42.76
C GLY A 517 -9.30 32.55 -43.41
N ASP A 518 -8.68 33.71 -43.30
CA ASP A 518 -7.22 33.96 -43.31
C ASP A 518 -6.54 34.16 -41.94
#